data_AF-A0A931BKQ8-F1
#
_entry.id   AF-A0A931BKQ8-F1
#
_cell.length_a   1.000
_cell.length_b   1.000
_cell.length_c   1.000
_cell.angle_alpha   90.00
_cell.angle_beta   90.00
_cell.angle_gamma   90.00
#
_symmetry.space_group_name_H-M   'P 1'
#
loop_
_entity.id
_entity.type
_entity.pdbx_description
1 polymer ?
#
loop_
_entity_poly.entity_id
_entity_poly.type
_entity_poly.pdbx_seq_one_letter_code
_entity_poly.pdbx_strand_id
1 'polypeptide(L)'
;MWSKEELKTAVQLAPAVLAGLFGVVVAILSWMLGGRRERSKFRQDLLLQNYNSMEDFYVSLLEMLHEGIRYTESRLNYDEHYRAMSPLLSRAMLKAPEEVLEHLQTASDALSAWSSEYRQGLPAKIGDTGYAMVSTQDFPHQEKARELRPLLNDEMHKLNAVMKKDLDIRRKQLRT
;
A
#
# COMPACT_ATOMS: atom_id res chain seq x y z
N MET A 1 4.50 -76.44 11.50
CA MET A 1 5.57 -76.63 10.51
C MET A 1 5.00 -76.25 9.16
N TRP A 2 5.53 -75.22 8.50
CA TRP A 2 5.08 -74.85 7.15
C TRP A 2 5.64 -75.82 6.12
N SER A 3 4.84 -76.14 5.11
CA SER A 3 5.24 -76.96 3.97
C SER A 3 6.28 -76.23 3.11
N LYS A 4 7.22 -76.96 2.49
CA LYS A 4 8.23 -76.38 1.57
C LYS A 4 7.59 -75.61 0.40
N GLU A 5 6.37 -75.99 0.02
CA GLU A 5 5.59 -75.30 -1.01
C GLU A 5 5.08 -73.94 -0.50
N GLU A 6 4.50 -73.89 0.70
CA GLU A 6 4.00 -72.66 1.34
C GLU A 6 5.11 -71.62 1.56
N LEU A 7 6.31 -72.08 1.90
CA LEU A 7 7.50 -71.23 2.04
C LEU A 7 7.92 -70.61 0.70
N LYS A 8 7.79 -71.34 -0.41
CA LYS A 8 8.12 -70.84 -1.75
C LYS A 8 7.12 -69.77 -2.23
N THR A 9 5.83 -69.99 -1.98
CA THR A 9 4.77 -69.04 -2.32
C THR A 9 4.83 -67.79 -1.46
N ALA A 10 5.10 -67.94 -0.15
CA ALA A 10 5.28 -66.79 0.76
C ALA A 10 6.47 -65.92 0.37
N VAL A 11 7.59 -66.53 -0.04
CA VAL A 11 8.78 -65.81 -0.53
C VAL A 11 8.51 -65.06 -1.83
N GLN A 12 7.65 -65.59 -2.72
CA GLN A 12 7.24 -64.90 -3.95
C GLN A 12 6.21 -63.78 -3.71
N LEU A 13 5.38 -63.88 -2.67
CA LEU A 13 4.39 -62.85 -2.30
C LEU A 13 5.01 -61.69 -1.52
N ALA A 14 6.10 -61.93 -0.77
CA ALA A 14 6.81 -60.91 0.00
C ALA A 14 7.18 -59.63 -0.81
N PRO A 15 7.79 -59.71 -2.02
CA PRO A 15 8.10 -58.51 -2.79
C PRO A 15 6.86 -57.76 -3.28
N ALA A 16 5.75 -58.44 -3.56
CA ALA A 16 4.50 -57.79 -3.96
C ALA A 16 3.86 -57.00 -2.80
N VAL A 17 3.88 -57.58 -1.59
CA VAL A 17 3.40 -56.91 -0.37
C VAL A 17 4.30 -55.72 -0.02
N LEU A 18 5.62 -55.86 -0.11
CA LEU A 18 6.58 -54.77 0.10
C LEU A 18 6.40 -53.64 -0.92
N ALA A 19 6.20 -53.97 -2.20
CA ALA A 19 5.94 -52.98 -3.24
C ALA A 19 4.62 -52.22 -3.01
N GLY A 20 3.56 -52.92 -2.59
CA GLY A 20 2.29 -52.31 -2.22
C GLY A 20 2.42 -51.33 -1.04
N LEU A 21 3.09 -51.75 0.04
CA LEU A 21 3.37 -50.88 1.20
C LEU A 21 4.22 -49.66 0.81
N PHE A 22 5.23 -49.85 -0.04
CA PHE A 22 6.06 -48.76 -0.52
C PHE A 22 5.25 -47.76 -1.34
N GLY A 23 4.36 -48.21 -2.23
CA GLY A 23 3.46 -47.36 -3.00
C GLY A 23 2.54 -46.52 -2.10
N VAL A 24 1.99 -47.10 -1.03
CA VAL A 24 1.17 -46.39 -0.04
C VAL A 24 1.97 -45.30 0.68
N VAL A 25 3.19 -45.62 1.13
CA VAL A 25 4.08 -44.65 1.78
C VAL A 25 4.43 -43.49 0.84
N VAL A 26 4.78 -43.80 -0.41
CA VAL A 26 5.09 -42.77 -1.43
C VAL A 26 3.87 -41.89 -1.72
N ALA A 27 2.67 -42.46 -1.80
CA ALA A 27 1.44 -41.71 -1.99
C ALA A 27 1.16 -40.75 -0.82
N ILE A 28 1.31 -41.21 0.43
CA ILE A 28 1.14 -40.38 1.63
C ILE A 28 2.17 -39.25 1.66
N LEU A 29 3.45 -39.56 1.39
CA LEU A 29 4.51 -38.55 1.32
C LEU A 29 4.26 -37.54 0.21
N SER A 30 3.82 -38.00 -0.96
CA SER A 30 3.49 -37.13 -2.11
C SER A 30 2.32 -36.21 -1.79
N TRP A 31 1.28 -36.71 -1.13
CA TRP A 31 0.16 -35.90 -0.65
C TRP A 31 0.65 -34.85 0.36
N MET A 32 1.41 -35.25 1.38
CA MET A 32 1.93 -34.32 2.39
C MET A 32 2.80 -33.23 1.77
N LEU A 33 3.71 -33.60 0.86
CA LEU A 33 4.62 -32.67 0.20
C LEU A 33 3.85 -31.74 -0.76
N GLY A 34 2.88 -32.26 -1.51
CA GLY A 34 1.99 -31.48 -2.36
C GLY A 34 1.20 -30.44 -1.56
N GLY A 35 0.50 -30.89 -0.50
CA GLY A 35 -0.28 -30.02 0.37
C GLY A 35 0.57 -28.97 1.10
N ARG A 36 1.79 -29.31 1.52
CA ARG A 36 2.72 -28.34 2.12
C ARG A 36 3.18 -27.29 1.10
N ARG A 37 3.49 -27.70 -0.12
CA ARG A 37 3.91 -26.80 -1.21
C ARG A 37 2.80 -25.84 -1.61
N GLU A 38 1.57 -26.33 -1.75
CA GLU A 38 0.40 -25.51 -2.08
C GLU A 38 0.11 -24.48 -1.00
N ARG A 39 0.11 -24.89 0.28
CA ARG A 39 -0.07 -23.95 1.40
C ARG A 39 1.02 -22.88 1.45
N SER A 40 2.27 -23.26 1.18
CA SER A 40 3.38 -22.31 1.13
C SER A 40 3.23 -21.30 -0.01
N LYS A 41 2.87 -21.76 -1.22
CA LYS A 41 2.61 -20.89 -2.36
C LYS A 41 1.44 -19.95 -2.08
N PHE A 42 0.33 -20.49 -1.61
CA PHE A 42 -0.85 -19.69 -1.26
C PHE A 42 -0.52 -18.60 -0.24
N ARG A 43 0.28 -18.92 0.78
CA ARG A 43 0.74 -17.93 1.76
C ARG A 43 1.62 -16.86 1.14
N GLN A 44 2.54 -17.22 0.26
CA GLN A 44 3.38 -16.26 -0.46
C GLN A 44 2.55 -15.36 -1.38
N ASP A 45 1.59 -15.93 -2.12
CA ASP A 45 0.69 -15.19 -2.99
C ASP A 45 -0.14 -14.17 -2.20
N LEU A 46 -0.66 -14.58 -1.03
CA LEU A 46 -1.43 -13.71 -0.13
C LEU A 46 -0.57 -12.57 0.45
N LEU A 47 0.67 -12.85 0.83
CA LEU A 47 1.60 -11.82 1.29
C LEU A 47 1.95 -10.84 0.17
N LEU A 48 2.19 -11.33 -1.05
CA LEU A 48 2.49 -10.50 -2.21
C LEU A 48 1.30 -9.61 -2.58
N GLN A 49 0.09 -10.16 -2.58
CA GLN A 49 -1.13 -9.41 -2.81
C GLN A 49 -1.32 -8.30 -1.76
N ASN A 50 -1.07 -8.61 -0.48
CA ASN A 50 -1.14 -7.62 0.59
C ASN A 50 -0.07 -6.53 0.44
N TYR A 51 1.16 -6.89 0.05
CA TYR A 51 2.22 -5.92 -0.21
C TYR A 51 1.84 -4.97 -1.35
N ASN A 52 1.46 -5.52 -2.52
CA ASN A 52 1.05 -4.72 -3.67
C ASN A 52 -0.15 -3.81 -3.32
N SER A 53 -1.15 -4.36 -2.62
CA SER A 53 -2.32 -3.58 -2.20
C SER A 53 -1.97 -2.43 -1.25
N MET A 54 -0.92 -2.55 -0.43
CA MET A 54 -0.45 -1.48 0.45
C MET A 54 0.40 -0.46 -0.31
N GLU A 55 1.23 -0.91 -1.25
CA GLU A 55 2.00 -0.05 -2.14
C GLU A 55 1.07 0.86 -2.96
N ASP A 56 0.09 0.27 -3.64
CA ASP A 56 -0.92 1.03 -4.40
C ASP A 56 -1.68 2.02 -3.51
N PHE A 57 -2.01 1.60 -2.28
CA PHE A 57 -2.70 2.45 -1.33
C PHE A 57 -1.87 3.67 -0.89
N TYR A 58 -0.58 3.48 -0.62
CA TYR A 58 0.32 4.58 -0.29
C TYR A 58 0.55 5.52 -1.48
N VAL A 59 0.65 4.99 -2.69
CA VAL A 59 0.69 5.80 -3.91
C VAL A 59 -0.55 6.68 -4.00
N SER A 60 -1.75 6.12 -3.82
CA SER A 60 -2.98 6.92 -3.87
C SER A 60 -3.05 8.00 -2.78
N LEU A 61 -2.49 7.78 -1.59
CA LEU A 61 -2.41 8.80 -0.54
C LEU A 61 -1.50 9.97 -0.91
N LEU A 62 -0.36 9.68 -1.55
CA LEU A 62 0.55 10.73 -2.04
C LEU A 62 -0.05 11.47 -3.23
N GLU A 63 -0.66 10.75 -4.17
CA GLU A 63 -1.39 11.33 -5.30
C GLU A 63 -2.48 12.28 -4.82
N MET A 64 -3.25 11.89 -3.80
CA MET A 64 -4.26 12.76 -3.18
C MET A 64 -3.67 14.10 -2.72
N LEU A 65 -2.52 14.11 -2.03
CA LEU A 65 -1.88 15.35 -1.60
C LEU A 65 -1.39 16.19 -2.80
N HIS A 66 -0.81 15.55 -3.82
CA HIS A 66 -0.39 16.21 -5.06
C HIS A 66 -1.57 16.77 -5.85
N GLU A 67 -2.71 16.08 -5.87
CA GLU A 67 -3.93 16.59 -6.46
C GLU A 67 -4.43 17.82 -5.72
N GLY A 68 -4.41 17.83 -4.38
CA GLY A 68 -4.78 19.00 -3.60
C GLY A 68 -3.93 20.23 -3.97
N ILE A 69 -2.63 20.03 -4.18
CA ILE A 69 -1.73 21.06 -4.70
C ILE A 69 -2.18 21.55 -6.09
N ARG A 70 -2.41 20.64 -7.03
CA ARG A 70 -2.83 20.97 -8.40
C ARG A 70 -4.16 21.71 -8.43
N TYR A 71 -5.12 21.31 -7.59
CA TYR A 71 -6.42 21.98 -7.44
C TYR A 71 -6.27 23.39 -6.88
N THR A 72 -5.35 23.57 -5.92
CA THR A 72 -5.01 24.88 -5.37
C THR A 72 -4.46 25.80 -6.45
N GLU A 73 -3.42 25.36 -7.16
CA GLU A 73 -2.71 26.15 -8.19
C GLU A 73 -3.62 26.48 -9.37
N SER A 74 -4.46 25.54 -9.78
CA SER A 74 -5.40 25.67 -10.90
C SER A 74 -6.70 26.42 -10.54
N ARG A 75 -6.87 26.81 -9.28
CA ARG A 75 -8.08 27.48 -8.76
C ARG A 75 -9.38 26.69 -9.00
N LEU A 76 -9.31 25.36 -8.95
CA LEU A 76 -10.46 24.48 -9.17
C LEU A 76 -11.36 24.39 -7.93
N ASN A 77 -12.61 23.97 -8.10
CA ASN A 77 -13.47 23.66 -6.95
C ASN A 77 -12.99 22.37 -6.27
N TYR A 78 -12.90 22.36 -4.94
CA TYR A 78 -12.50 21.20 -4.16
C TYR A 78 -13.61 20.16 -3.94
N ASP A 79 -14.87 20.42 -4.31
CA ASP A 79 -15.97 19.49 -4.03
C ASP A 79 -15.71 18.08 -4.60
N GLU A 80 -15.19 17.99 -5.83
CA GLU A 80 -14.81 16.71 -6.44
C GLU A 80 -13.61 16.08 -5.74
N HIS A 81 -12.63 16.89 -5.38
CA HIS A 81 -11.43 16.44 -4.66
C HIS A 81 -11.79 15.87 -3.28
N TYR A 82 -12.60 16.57 -2.48
CA TYR A 82 -13.03 16.09 -1.16
C TYR A 82 -13.85 14.79 -1.24
N ARG A 83 -14.70 14.65 -2.26
CA ARG A 83 -15.44 13.40 -2.50
C ARG A 83 -14.50 12.22 -2.78
N ALA A 84 -13.43 12.45 -3.54
CA ALA A 84 -12.41 11.43 -3.80
C ALA A 84 -11.52 11.14 -2.57
N MET A 85 -11.20 12.15 -1.76
CA MET A 85 -10.39 12.02 -0.55
C MET A 85 -11.05 11.21 0.56
N SER A 86 -12.34 11.46 0.82
CA SER A 86 -13.07 10.89 1.96
C SER A 86 -12.95 9.36 2.11
N PRO A 87 -13.20 8.54 1.07
CA PRO A 87 -13.02 7.09 1.18
C PRO A 87 -11.56 6.70 1.37
N LEU A 88 -10.62 7.47 0.83
CA LEU A 88 -9.19 7.21 0.94
C LEU A 88 -8.67 7.42 2.36
N LEU A 89 -9.09 8.52 3.00
CA LEU A 89 -8.80 8.82 4.40
C LEU A 89 -9.43 7.78 5.34
N SER A 90 -10.67 7.38 5.07
CA SER A 90 -11.34 6.32 5.84
C SER A 90 -10.57 5.00 5.77
N ARG A 91 -10.06 4.65 4.58
CA ARG A 91 -9.18 3.48 4.41
C ARG A 91 -7.86 3.63 5.13
N ALA A 92 -7.28 4.83 5.18
CA ALA A 92 -6.05 5.10 5.92
C ALA A 92 -6.25 4.78 7.40
N MET A 93 -7.31 5.31 8.02
CA MET A 93 -7.60 5.09 9.43
C MET A 93 -7.77 3.61 9.81
N LEU A 94 -8.16 2.75 8.86
CA LEU A 94 -8.37 1.32 9.09
C LEU A 94 -7.13 0.46 8.81
N LYS A 95 -6.24 0.90 7.92
CA LYS A 95 -5.17 0.04 7.35
C LYS A 95 -3.76 0.55 7.61
N ALA A 96 -3.58 1.86 7.73
CA ALA A 96 -2.27 2.47 7.86
C ALA A 96 -1.73 2.30 9.29
N PRO A 97 -0.41 2.09 9.45
CA PRO A 97 0.24 2.20 10.75
C PRO A 97 0.04 3.61 11.35
N GLU A 98 0.05 3.70 12.69
CA GLU A 98 -0.09 4.96 13.42
C GLU A 98 0.97 6.01 12.99
N GLU A 99 2.22 5.59 12.82
CA GLU A 99 3.32 6.44 12.32
C GLU A 99 2.98 7.06 10.94
N VAL A 100 2.33 6.30 10.05
CA VAL A 100 1.90 6.82 8.73
C VAL A 100 0.74 7.79 8.88
N LEU A 101 -0.20 7.53 9.79
CA LEU A 101 -1.36 8.39 10.04
C LEU A 101 -0.95 9.75 10.61
N GLU A 102 -0.01 9.79 11.56
CA GLU A 102 0.50 11.02 12.14
C GLU A 102 1.15 11.93 11.09
N HIS A 103 2.01 11.35 10.23
CA HIS A 103 2.65 12.10 9.15
C HIS A 103 1.65 12.49 8.05
N LEU A 104 0.63 11.66 7.78
CA LEU A 104 -0.43 11.99 6.83
C LEU A 104 -1.24 13.19 7.32
N GLN A 105 -1.58 13.22 8.61
CA GLN A 105 -2.27 14.34 9.23
C GLN A 105 -1.42 15.61 9.13
N THR A 106 -0.14 15.53 9.49
CA THR A 106 0.79 16.68 9.44
C THR A 106 0.93 17.23 8.02
N ALA A 107 1.08 16.37 7.02
CA ALA A 107 1.14 16.79 5.62
C ALA A 107 -0.19 17.41 5.13
N SER A 108 -1.34 16.88 5.59
CA SER A 108 -2.66 17.41 5.27
C SER A 108 -2.90 18.80 5.90
N ASP A 109 -2.45 18.99 7.13
CA ASP A 109 -2.52 20.29 7.82
C ASP A 109 -1.62 21.32 7.16
N ALA A 110 -0.40 20.94 6.76
CA ALA A 110 0.49 21.79 5.98
C ALA A 110 -0.12 22.17 4.61
N LEU A 111 -0.78 21.22 3.94
CA LEU A 111 -1.48 21.46 2.67
C LEU A 111 -2.65 22.43 2.85
N SER A 112 -3.44 22.26 3.91
CA SER A 112 -4.54 23.15 4.26
C SER A 112 -4.05 24.57 4.55
N ALA A 113 -3.01 24.72 5.37
CA ALA A 113 -2.42 26.00 5.69
C ALA A 113 -1.87 26.71 4.45
N TRP A 114 -1.06 26.01 3.65
CA TRP A 114 -0.51 26.56 2.42
C TRP A 114 -1.60 26.92 1.41
N SER A 115 -2.58 26.06 1.19
CA SER A 115 -3.62 26.28 0.18
C SER A 115 -4.54 27.45 0.53
N SER A 116 -4.82 27.66 1.82
CA SER A 116 -5.57 28.81 2.33
C SER A 116 -4.83 30.12 2.06
N GLU A 117 -3.56 30.21 2.48
CA GLU A 117 -2.72 31.41 2.28
C GLU A 117 -2.48 31.68 0.79
N TYR A 118 -2.21 30.62 0.01
CA TYR A 118 -2.03 30.74 -1.44
C TYR A 118 -3.28 31.34 -2.09
N ARG A 119 -4.48 30.84 -1.76
CA ARG A 119 -5.73 31.35 -2.34
C ARG A 119 -6.03 32.78 -1.95
N GLN A 120 -5.78 33.16 -0.70
CA GLN A 120 -5.98 34.53 -0.21
C GLN A 120 -4.98 35.50 -0.86
N GLY A 121 -3.77 35.05 -1.16
CA GLY A 121 -2.77 35.85 -1.86
C GLY A 121 -2.97 35.95 -3.37
N LEU A 122 -3.95 35.24 -3.96
CA LEU A 122 -4.22 35.35 -5.40
C LEU A 122 -4.94 36.66 -5.71
N PRO A 123 -4.49 37.41 -6.72
CA PRO A 123 -5.14 38.66 -7.08
C PRO A 123 -6.58 38.40 -7.55
N ALA A 124 -7.48 39.29 -7.13
CA ALA A 124 -8.88 39.24 -7.50
C ALA A 124 -9.02 39.40 -9.02
N LYS A 125 -9.72 38.46 -9.66
CA LYS A 125 -10.03 38.57 -11.10
C LYS A 125 -11.05 39.70 -11.31
N ILE A 126 -10.77 40.59 -12.27
CA ILE A 126 -11.70 41.64 -12.68
C ILE A 126 -12.60 41.06 -13.79
N GLY A 127 -13.72 40.44 -13.41
CA GLY A 127 -14.64 39.80 -14.36
C GLY A 127 -13.96 38.72 -15.22
N ASP A 128 -14.44 38.54 -16.46
CA ASP A 128 -13.87 37.60 -17.45
C ASP A 128 -12.80 38.23 -18.36
N THR A 129 -12.28 39.39 -17.99
CA THR A 129 -11.40 40.19 -18.85
C THR A 129 -9.95 39.68 -18.93
N GLY A 130 -9.59 38.69 -18.10
CA GLY A 130 -8.22 38.20 -17.96
C GLY A 130 -7.31 39.10 -17.13
N TYR A 131 -7.77 40.29 -16.72
CA TYR A 131 -7.03 41.20 -15.84
C TYR A 131 -7.26 40.86 -14.37
N ALA A 132 -6.22 41.00 -13.55
CA ALA A 132 -6.27 40.77 -12.11
C ALA A 132 -5.78 42.02 -11.36
N MET A 133 -6.48 42.40 -10.30
CA MET A 133 -6.08 43.51 -9.45
C MET A 133 -5.20 42.96 -8.33
N VAL A 134 -3.95 43.43 -8.26
CA VAL A 134 -3.06 43.14 -7.13
C VAL A 134 -3.27 44.22 -6.09
N SER A 135 -3.77 43.84 -4.92
CA SER A 135 -3.89 44.72 -3.76
C SER A 135 -2.63 44.61 -2.90
N THR A 136 -2.27 45.69 -2.21
CA THR A 136 -1.26 45.67 -1.15
C THR A 136 -1.63 44.69 -0.01
N GLN A 137 -2.91 44.33 0.10
CA GLN A 137 -3.41 43.34 1.06
C GLN A 137 -3.09 41.88 0.67
N ASP A 138 -2.75 41.61 -0.59
CA ASP A 138 -2.47 40.25 -1.08
C ASP A 138 -1.01 39.83 -0.78
N PHE A 139 -0.11 40.81 -0.63
CA PHE A 139 1.33 40.58 -0.44
C PHE A 139 1.69 39.73 0.79
N PRO A 140 1.15 39.99 2.00
CA PRO A 140 1.46 39.17 3.18
C PRO A 140 1.08 37.70 3.00
N HIS A 141 -0.05 37.43 2.35
CA HIS A 141 -0.52 36.07 2.07
C HIS A 141 0.35 35.37 1.02
N GLN A 142 0.83 36.09 -0.01
CA GLN A 142 1.77 35.55 -0.99
C GLN A 142 3.12 35.20 -0.38
N GLU A 143 3.68 36.05 0.49
CA GLU A 143 4.93 35.76 1.18
C GLU A 143 4.80 34.53 2.08
N LYS A 144 3.73 34.48 2.89
CA LYS A 144 3.46 33.33 3.76
C LYS A 144 3.24 32.05 2.96
N ALA A 145 2.53 32.10 1.83
CA ALA A 145 2.38 30.94 0.94
C ALA A 145 3.73 30.48 0.34
N ARG A 146 4.65 31.40 0.04
CA ARG A 146 6.02 31.05 -0.41
C ARG A 146 6.82 30.38 0.69
N GLU A 147 6.67 30.80 1.95
CA GLU A 147 7.32 30.19 3.10
C GLU A 147 6.75 28.81 3.45
N LEU A 148 5.43 28.64 3.35
CA LEU A 148 4.75 27.38 3.68
C LEU A 148 4.97 26.28 2.63
N ARG A 149 5.26 26.65 1.37
CA ARG A 149 5.42 25.67 0.28
C ARG A 149 6.58 24.69 0.50
N PRO A 150 7.80 25.13 0.86
CA PRO A 150 8.87 24.22 1.26
C PRO A 150 8.49 23.32 2.43
N LEU A 151 7.81 23.85 3.45
CA LEU A 151 7.38 23.06 4.62
C LEU A 151 6.40 21.94 4.22
N LEU A 152 5.43 22.23 3.35
CA LEU A 152 4.55 21.20 2.80
C LEU A 152 5.34 20.10 2.08
N ASN A 153 6.32 20.47 1.24
CA ASN A 153 7.14 19.48 0.54
C ASN A 153 7.94 18.61 1.52
N ASP A 154 8.50 19.21 2.58
CA ASP A 154 9.25 18.50 3.62
C ASP A 154 8.35 17.50 4.36
N GLU A 155 7.12 17.89 4.72
CA GLU A 155 6.16 16.98 5.36
C GLU A 155 5.72 15.85 4.43
N MET A 156 5.51 16.12 3.14
CA MET A 156 5.24 15.07 2.14
C MET A 156 6.43 14.11 1.97
N HIS A 157 7.66 14.61 2.04
CA HIS A 157 8.86 13.78 2.00
C HIS A 157 8.99 12.90 3.24
N LYS A 158 8.71 13.43 4.44
CA LYS A 158 8.68 12.65 5.68
C LYS A 158 7.62 11.55 5.63
N LEU A 159 6.41 11.87 5.16
CA LEU A 159 5.34 10.88 4.96
C LEU A 159 5.79 9.74 4.03
N ASN A 160 6.37 10.09 2.88
CA ASN A 160 6.90 9.11 1.92
C ASN A 160 7.99 8.24 2.55
N ALA A 161 8.88 8.81 3.37
CA ALA A 161 9.93 8.06 4.05
C ALA A 161 9.36 7.00 5.02
N VAL A 162 8.32 7.36 5.80
CA VAL A 162 7.66 6.43 6.72
C VAL A 162 6.89 5.34 5.95
N MET A 163 6.18 5.69 4.88
CA MET A 163 5.52 4.71 4.01
C MET A 163 6.53 3.71 3.41
N LYS A 164 7.67 4.19 2.91
CA LYS A 164 8.75 3.34 2.39
C LYS A 164 9.30 2.40 3.46
N LYS A 165 9.52 2.90 4.68
CA LYS A 165 9.98 2.09 5.81
C LYS A 165 9.00 0.96 6.13
N ASP A 166 7.70 1.23 6.14
CA ASP A 166 6.66 0.20 6.33
C ASP A 166 6.66 -0.83 5.18
N LEU A 167 6.74 -0.37 3.93
CA LEU A 167 6.83 -1.26 2.76
C LEU A 167 8.09 -2.14 2.81
N ASP A 168 9.23 -1.61 3.21
CA ASP A 168 10.47 -2.37 3.35
C ASP A 168 10.37 -3.47 4.43
N ILE A 169 9.67 -3.19 5.54
CA ILE A 169 9.39 -4.19 6.58
C ILE A 169 8.53 -5.31 5.99
N ARG A 170 7.46 -4.97 5.26
CA ARG A 170 6.58 -5.95 4.60
C ARG A 170 7.32 -6.74 3.52
N ARG A 171 8.20 -6.08 2.76
CA ARG A 171 9.01 -6.72 1.72
C ARG A 171 9.98 -7.74 2.29
N LYS A 172 10.54 -7.50 3.48
CA LYS A 172 11.36 -8.49 4.18
C LYS A 172 10.56 -9.74 4.55
N GLN A 173 9.28 -9.59 4.91
CA GLN A 173 8.39 -10.72 5.21
C GLN A 173 8.10 -11.59 3.98
N LEU A 174 8.20 -11.05 2.75
CA LEU A 174 8.07 -11.83 1.51
C LEU A 174 9.26 -12.76 1.25
N ARG A 175 10.44 -12.43 1.79
CA ARG A 175 11.69 -13.18 1.56
C ARG A 175 11.88 -14.34 2.53
N THR A 176 11.18 -14.33 3.66
CA THR A 176 11.11 -15.40 4.67
C THR A 176 10.00 -16.39 4.38
#